data_AF-A0A9E5IIB4-F1
#
_entry.id   AF-A0A9E5IIB4-F1
#
_cell.length_a   1.000
_cell.length_b   1.000
_cell.length_c   1.000
_cell.angle_alpha   90.00
_cell.angle_beta   90.00
_cell.angle_gamma   90.00
#
_symmetry.space_group_name_H-M   'P 1'
#
loop_
_entity.id
_entity.type
_entity.pdbx_description
1 polymer ?
#
loop_
_entity_poly.entity_id
_entity_poly.type
_entity_poly.pdbx_seq_one_letter_code
_entity_poly.pdbx_strand_id
1 'polypeptide(L)' 'MFSSQHTIAAVDPELWAAIQQENERQQEHIELIASENYA' A
#
# COMPACT_ATOMS: atom_id res chain seq x y z
N MET A 1 -22.24 -14.08 0.27
CA MET A 1 -21.11 -13.84 1.19
C MET A 1 -19.87 -13.66 0.35
N PHE A 2 -19.15 -12.55 0.49
CA PHE A 2 -17.90 -12.31 -0.24
C PHE A 2 -16.85 -13.30 0.27
N SER A 3 -16.30 -14.12 -0.63
CA SER A 3 -15.20 -15.03 -0.28
C SER A 3 -13.98 -14.21 0.10
N SER A 4 -13.47 -14.39 1.32
CA SER A 4 -12.26 -13.74 1.86
C SER A 4 -10.98 -14.03 1.06
N GLN A 5 -11.08 -14.85 0.00
CA GLN A 5 -9.99 -15.29 -0.85
C GLN A 5 -9.73 -14.34 -2.03
N HIS A 6 -10.59 -13.35 -2.28
CA HIS A 6 -10.35 -12.31 -3.29
C HIS A 6 -9.47 -11.20 -2.70
N THR A 7 -8.16 -11.43 -2.67
CA THR A 7 -7.18 -10.41 -2.30
C THR A 7 -6.86 -9.52 -3.50
N ILE A 8 -6.48 -8.26 -3.25
CA ILE A 8 -6.05 -7.34 -4.32
C ILE A 8 -4.87 -7.93 -5.08
N ALA A 9 -3.93 -8.57 -4.38
CA ALA A 9 -2.81 -9.29 -4.98
C ALA A 9 -3.22 -10.35 -6.02
N ALA A 10 -4.35 -11.04 -5.82
CA ALA A 10 -4.82 -12.09 -6.70
C ALA A 10 -5.74 -11.58 -7.83
N VAL A 11 -6.45 -10.48 -7.60
CA VAL A 11 -7.40 -9.90 -8.56
C VAL A 11 -6.73 -8.87 -9.48
N ASP A 12 -5.78 -8.11 -8.95
CA ASP A 12 -5.02 -7.08 -9.66
C ASP A 12 -3.58 -6.99 -9.12
N PRO A 13 -2.67 -7.82 -9.66
CA PRO A 13 -1.27 -7.86 -9.24
C PRO A 13 -0.51 -6.54 -9.49
N GLU A 14 -0.90 -5.78 -10.51
CA GLU A 14 -0.24 -4.52 -10.87
C GLU A 14 -0.55 -3.45 -9.83
N LEU A 15 -1.84 -3.29 -9.48
CA LEU A 15 -2.25 -2.38 -8.41
C LEU A 15 -1.62 -2.77 -7.07
N TRP A 16 -1.57 -4.08 -6.78
CA TRP A 16 -0.92 -4.57 -5.57
C TRP A 16 0.57 -4.19 -5.52
N ALA A 17 1.30 -4.34 -6.62
CA ALA A 17 2.70 -3.98 -6.69
C ALA A 17 2.92 -2.47 -6.46
N ALA A 18 2.04 -1.61 -6.97
CA ALA A 18 2.10 -0.17 -6.72
C ALA A 18 1.86 0.17 -5.24
N ILE A 19 0.91 -0.52 -4.59
CA ILE A 19 0.66 -0.36 -3.14
C ILE A 19 1.88 -0.77 -2.32
N GLN A 20 2.56 -1.87 -2.68
CA GLN A 20 3.76 -2.31 -1.98
C GLN A 20 4.91 -1.30 -2.14
N GLN A 21 5.12 -0.77 -3.34
CA GLN A 21 6.15 0.24 -3.59
C GLN A 21 5.92 1.53 -2.79
N GLU A 22 4.68 1.98 -2.64
CA GLU A 22 4.39 3.17 -1.81
C GLU A 22 4.66 2.90 -0.32
N ASN A 23 4.33 1.69 0.18
CA ASN A 23 4.68 1.32 1.54
C ASN A 23 6.20 1.32 1.76
N GLU A 24 6.97 0.77 0.83
CA GLU A 24 8.44 0.80 0.88
C GLU A 24 8.96 2.24 0.86
N ARG A 25 8.46 3.09 -0.06
CA ARG A 25 8.84 4.51 -0.13
C ARG A 25 8.62 5.24 1.19
N GLN A 26 7.49 5.00 1.85
CA GLN A 26 7.18 5.62 3.15
C GLN A 26 8.09 5.13 4.28
N GLN A 27 8.62 3.91 4.19
CA GLN A 27 9.58 3.39 5.17
C GLN A 27 11.00 3.90 4.93
N GLU A 28 11.41 4.02 3.67
CA GLU A 28 12.76 4.46 3.30
C GLU A 28 12.93 5.98 3.41
N HIS A 29 11.85 6.75 3.30
CA HIS A 29 11.90 8.22 3.33
C HIS A 29 11.44 8.77 4.68
N ILE A 30 12.16 9.77 5.19
CA ILE A 30 11.69 10.56 6.33
C ILE A 30 10.62 11.52 5.82
N GLU A 31 9.38 11.31 6.24
CA GLU A 31 8.29 12.21 5.89
C GLU A 31 8.34 13.47 6.78
N LEU A 32 8.46 14.63 6.12
CA LEU A 32 8.63 15.94 6.78
C LEU A 32 7.53 16.92 6.39
N ILE A 33 6.55 16.49 5.62
CA ILE A 33 5.37 17.29 5.28
C ILE A 33 4.54 17.46 6.55
N ALA A 34 4.36 18.71 6.99
CA ALA A 34 3.72 19.04 8.26
C ALA A 34 2.25 18.58 8.39
N SER A 35 1.57 18.32 7.26
CA SER A 35 0.21 17.79 7.22
C SER A 35 0.14 16.27 7.18
N GLU A 36 1.25 15.60 6.92
CA GLU A 36 1.31 14.14 6.84
C GLU A 36 1.71 13.56 8.20
N ASN A 37 1.15 12.39 8.50
CA ASN A 37 1.38 11.70 9.76
C ASN A 37 1.36 10.19 9.51
N TYR A 38 2.10 9.45 10.33
CA TYR A 38 2.02 8.00 10.38
C TYR A 38 1.05 7.63 11.52
N ALA A 39 0.00 6.86 11.22
CA ALA A 39 -0.99 6.39 12.19
C ALA A 39 -0.89 4.87 12.36
#